data_AF-A0A5D0G451-F1
#
_entry.id   AF-A0A5D0G451-F1
#
_cell.length_a   1.000
_cell.length_b   1.000
_cell.length_c   1.000
_cell.angle_alpha   90.00
_cell.angle_beta   90.00
_cell.angle_gamma   90.00
#
_symmetry.space_group_name_H-M   'P 1'
#
loop_
_entity.id
_entity.type
_entity.pdbx_description
1 polymer ?
#
loop_
_entity_poly.entity_id
_entity_poly.type
_entity_poly.pdbx_seq_one_letter_code
_entity_poly.pdbx_strand_id
1 'polypeptide(L)'
;MCNSLLKEFRFKIGEQYELNEFNLKSLKSTFSNGLEYENYEYIKGDFNTLFGIDFFSNPILQYNGDILYSIICEFELSHYSYLKSKVNQCTFKEVTIDVLINDEVTCNLIVKKS
;
A
#
# COMPACT_ATOMS: atom_id res chain seq x y z
N MET A 1 -13.90 13.70 -7.68
CA MET A 1 -14.10 12.69 -6.61
C MET A 1 -12.86 11.83 -6.37
N CYS A 2 -11.88 11.74 -7.28
CA CYS A 2 -10.69 10.87 -7.11
C CYS A 2 -9.80 11.24 -5.91
N ASN A 3 -9.60 12.52 -5.61
CA ASN A 3 -8.72 12.95 -4.51
C ASN A 3 -9.17 12.49 -3.12
N SER A 4 -10.42 12.00 -2.94
CA SER A 4 -10.82 11.45 -1.63
C SER A 4 -10.19 10.09 -1.36
N LEU A 5 -9.91 9.30 -2.41
CA LEU A 5 -9.32 7.97 -2.26
C LEU A 5 -7.95 8.02 -1.58
N LEU A 6 -7.09 8.96 -2.02
CA LEU A 6 -5.78 9.17 -1.41
C LEU A 6 -5.85 9.78 0.00
N LYS A 7 -6.98 10.38 0.38
CA LYS A 7 -7.18 10.85 1.76
C LYS A 7 -7.52 9.73 2.74
N GLU A 8 -7.98 8.59 2.24
CA GLU A 8 -8.22 7.39 3.05
C GLU A 8 -6.90 6.71 3.44
N PHE A 9 -5.84 6.91 2.64
CA PHE A 9 -4.51 6.43 3.00
C PHE A 9 -3.89 7.31 4.07
N ARG A 10 -3.36 6.64 5.10
CA ARG A 10 -2.53 7.28 6.11
C ARG A 10 -1.21 7.81 5.54
N PHE A 11 -0.58 7.02 4.68
CA PHE A 11 0.75 7.26 4.15
C PHE A 11 0.67 7.95 2.79
N LYS A 12 1.69 8.75 2.47
CA LYS A 12 1.80 9.43 1.17
C LYS A 12 3.03 8.96 0.43
N ILE A 13 2.85 8.54 -0.82
CA ILE A 13 3.98 8.27 -1.71
C ILE A 13 4.88 9.49 -1.77
N GLY A 14 6.19 9.28 -1.63
CA GLY A 14 7.19 10.33 -1.52
C GLY A 14 7.51 10.78 -0.09
N GLU A 15 6.82 10.26 0.94
CA GLU A 15 7.14 10.58 2.34
C GLU A 15 8.49 10.00 2.77
N GLN A 16 9.14 10.67 3.73
CA GLN A 16 10.43 10.26 4.26
C GLN A 16 10.28 9.14 5.29
N TYR A 17 11.19 8.17 5.25
CA TYR A 17 11.27 7.04 6.18
C TYR A 17 11.21 7.45 7.65
N GLU A 18 11.91 8.53 8.02
CA GLU A 18 12.00 9.05 9.40
C GLU A 18 10.63 9.31 10.04
N LEU A 19 9.59 9.61 9.25
CA LEU A 19 8.23 9.85 9.76
C LEU A 19 7.60 8.60 10.39
N ASN A 20 8.01 7.42 9.94
CA ASN A 20 7.45 6.15 10.39
C ASN A 20 8.47 5.23 11.07
N GLU A 21 9.77 5.55 11.07
CA GLU A 21 10.87 4.70 11.54
C GLU A 21 10.56 3.86 12.79
N PHE A 22 10.03 4.48 13.85
CA PHE A 22 9.72 3.79 15.12
C PHE A 22 8.49 2.86 15.10
N ASN A 23 7.74 2.87 14.01
CA ASN A 23 6.54 2.10 13.78
C ASN A 23 6.73 1.03 12.71
N LEU A 24 7.98 0.78 12.31
CA LEU A 24 8.32 -0.13 11.22
C LEU A 24 9.11 -1.34 11.72
N LYS A 25 8.75 -2.50 11.19
CA LYS A 25 9.49 -3.74 11.37
C LYS A 25 10.04 -4.19 10.02
N SER A 26 11.36 -4.28 9.92
CA SER A 26 12.03 -4.65 8.67
C SER A 26 11.63 -6.06 8.20
N LEU A 27 11.39 -6.16 6.89
CA LEU A 27 11.13 -7.38 6.15
C LEU A 27 12.24 -7.59 5.11
N LYS A 28 12.18 -8.71 4.39
CA LYS A 28 13.12 -8.98 3.30
C LYS A 28 12.94 -7.96 2.16
N SER A 29 14.04 -7.36 1.71
CA SER A 29 14.05 -6.49 0.53
C SER A 29 13.59 -7.23 -0.73
N THR A 30 13.02 -6.48 -1.66
CA THR A 30 12.62 -6.97 -2.98
C THR A 30 13.39 -6.24 -4.06
N PHE A 31 13.71 -6.97 -5.13
CA PHE A 31 14.42 -6.40 -6.28
C PHE A 31 13.48 -6.34 -7.48
N SER A 32 13.37 -5.16 -8.09
CA SER A 32 12.59 -4.98 -9.31
C SER A 32 13.22 -3.90 -10.18
N ASN A 33 13.31 -4.16 -11.49
CA ASN A 33 13.91 -3.25 -12.47
C ASN A 33 15.33 -2.77 -12.10
N GLY A 34 16.13 -3.62 -11.47
CA GLY A 34 17.50 -3.29 -11.05
C GLY A 34 17.59 -2.38 -9.82
N LEU A 35 16.46 -2.07 -9.17
CA LEU A 35 16.39 -1.32 -7.92
C LEU A 35 16.08 -2.27 -6.76
N GLU A 36 16.77 -2.06 -5.65
CA GLU A 36 16.43 -2.66 -4.37
C GLU A 36 15.37 -1.79 -3.67
N TYR A 37 14.38 -2.45 -3.10
CA TYR A 37 13.37 -1.81 -2.27
C TYR A 37 13.35 -2.44 -0.89
N GLU A 38 13.50 -1.59 0.12
CA GLU A 38 13.44 -1.97 1.52
C GLU A 38 11.97 -2.07 1.95
N ASN A 39 11.59 -3.23 2.46
CA ASN A 39 10.21 -3.50 2.85
C ASN A 39 10.07 -3.47 4.36
N TYR A 40 9.02 -2.82 4.85
CA TYR A 40 8.73 -2.70 6.27
C TYR A 40 7.26 -2.97 6.55
N GLU A 41 6.99 -3.78 7.56
CA GLU A 41 5.67 -3.97 8.15
C GLU A 41 5.34 -2.79 9.07
N TYR A 42 4.18 -2.15 8.91
CA TYR A 42 3.72 -1.08 9.79
C TYR A 42 3.01 -1.63 11.03
N ILE A 43 3.64 -1.50 12.20
CA ILE A 43 3.24 -2.21 13.43
C ILE A 43 2.50 -1.35 14.47
N LYS A 44 2.24 -0.07 14.20
CA LYS A 44 1.57 0.82 15.18
C LYS A 44 0.11 0.43 15.44
N GLY A 45 -0.54 -0.23 14.47
CA GLY A 45 -1.93 -0.68 14.59
C GLY A 45 -3.00 0.42 14.50
N ASP A 46 -2.62 1.68 14.23
CA ASP A 46 -3.55 2.81 14.09
C ASP A 46 -4.05 3.03 12.65
N PHE A 47 -3.77 2.06 11.77
CA PHE A 47 -4.25 2.01 10.39
C PHE A 47 -4.47 0.55 10.02
N ASN A 48 -5.72 0.12 10.14
CA ASN A 48 -6.15 -1.28 10.03
C ASN A 48 -7.31 -1.47 9.04
N THR A 49 -7.87 -0.39 8.49
CA THR A 49 -8.96 -0.44 7.52
C THR A 49 -8.74 0.51 6.36
N LEU A 50 -9.33 0.19 5.22
CA LEU A 50 -9.44 1.08 4.06
C LEU A 50 -10.80 0.86 3.39
N PHE A 51 -11.52 1.94 3.07
CA PHE A 51 -12.90 1.89 2.56
C PHE A 51 -13.89 1.12 3.47
N GLY A 52 -13.61 1.10 4.77
CA GLY A 52 -14.39 0.36 5.77
C GLY A 52 -14.15 -1.17 5.75
N ILE A 53 -13.08 -1.64 5.10
CA ILE A 53 -12.68 -3.04 5.05
C ILE A 53 -11.41 -3.22 5.86
N ASP A 54 -11.40 -4.22 6.73
CA ASP A 54 -10.23 -4.59 7.52
C ASP A 54 -9.11 -5.17 6.64
N PHE A 55 -7.88 -4.84 6.97
CA PHE A 55 -6.72 -5.48 6.35
C PHE A 55 -6.60 -6.93 6.84
N PHE A 56 -6.18 -7.81 5.93
CA PHE A 56 -5.83 -9.19 6.27
C PHE A 56 -4.52 -9.25 7.06
N SER A 57 -3.60 -8.33 6.78
CA SER A 57 -2.31 -8.18 7.47
C SER A 57 -1.90 -6.71 7.57
N ASN A 58 -0.89 -6.42 8.39
CA ASN A 58 -0.37 -5.07 8.54
C ASN A 58 0.13 -4.52 7.19
N PRO A 59 -0.12 -3.23 6.88
CA PRO A 59 0.37 -2.63 5.65
C PRO A 59 1.90 -2.75 5.51
N ILE A 60 2.35 -3.06 4.30
CA ILE A 60 3.77 -3.07 3.96
C ILE A 60 4.11 -1.75 3.28
N LEU A 61 5.09 -1.05 3.85
CA LEU A 61 5.68 0.16 3.30
C LEU A 61 6.98 -0.21 2.60
N GLN A 62 7.06 0.14 1.32
CA GLN A 62 8.21 -0.17 0.48
C GLN A 62 8.94 1.12 0.12
N TYR A 63 10.20 1.21 0.51
CA TYR A 63 11.04 2.39 0.34
C TYR A 63 12.12 2.18 -0.73
N ASN A 64 12.49 3.25 -1.41
CA ASN A 64 13.67 3.33 -2.26
C ASN A 64 14.61 4.39 -1.65
N GLY A 65 15.63 3.93 -0.91
CA GLY A 65 16.33 4.76 0.06
C GLY A 65 15.35 5.31 1.09
N ASP A 66 15.46 6.59 1.45
CA ASP A 66 14.59 7.19 2.46
C ASP A 66 13.19 7.57 1.95
N ILE A 67 12.83 7.25 0.70
CA ILE A 67 11.60 7.72 0.06
C ILE A 67 10.59 6.59 -0.10
N LEU A 68 9.39 6.78 0.46
CA LEU A 68 8.29 5.83 0.31
C LEU A 68 7.88 5.73 -1.17
N TYR A 69 8.11 4.55 -1.74
CA TYR A 69 7.86 4.26 -3.14
C TYR A 69 6.52 3.57 -3.36
N SER A 70 6.14 2.67 -2.45
CA SER A 70 4.91 1.88 -2.56
C SER A 70 4.30 1.54 -1.20
N ILE A 71 2.97 1.44 -1.17
CA ILE A 71 2.15 0.99 -0.03
C ILE A 71 1.39 -0.24 -0.49
N ILE A 72 1.49 -1.33 0.24
CA ILE A 72 0.83 -2.60 -0.07
C ILE A 72 -0.11 -2.92 1.10
N CYS A 73 -1.40 -2.99 0.81
CA CYS A 73 -2.44 -3.40 1.75
C CYS A 73 -3.04 -4.72 1.28
N GLU A 74 -3.02 -5.73 2.14
CA GLU A 74 -3.55 -7.05 1.86
C GLU A 74 -4.99 -7.19 2.41
N PHE A 75 -5.86 -7.84 1.65
CA PHE A 75 -7.26 -8.06 1.97
C PHE A 75 -7.67 -9.49 1.62
N GLU A 76 -8.77 -9.97 2.19
CA GLU A 76 -9.43 -11.18 1.70
C GLU A 76 -9.85 -11.04 0.22
N LEU A 77 -9.73 -12.12 -0.54
CA LEU A 77 -10.08 -12.17 -1.96
C LEU A 77 -11.56 -11.86 -2.21
N SER A 78 -12.42 -12.12 -1.22
CA SER A 78 -13.85 -11.78 -1.23
C SER A 78 -14.10 -10.28 -1.53
N HIS A 79 -13.14 -9.41 -1.18
CA HIS A 79 -13.22 -7.97 -1.38
C HIS A 79 -12.67 -7.46 -2.72
N TYR A 80 -12.04 -8.32 -3.53
CA TYR A 80 -11.37 -7.93 -4.78
C TYR A 80 -12.24 -7.08 -5.72
N SER A 81 -13.45 -7.57 -6.03
CA SER A 81 -14.37 -6.89 -6.95
C SER A 81 -14.78 -5.51 -6.44
N TYR A 82 -14.95 -5.37 -5.12
CA TYR A 82 -15.28 -4.09 -4.50
C TYR A 82 -14.10 -3.12 -4.58
N LEU A 83 -12.90 -3.56 -4.18
CA LEU A 83 -11.67 -2.74 -4.24
C LEU A 83 -11.40 -2.26 -5.67
N LYS A 84 -11.49 -3.16 -6.65
CA LYS A 84 -11.30 -2.82 -8.07
C LYS A 84 -12.32 -1.78 -8.55
N SER A 85 -13.58 -1.88 -8.11
CA SER A 85 -14.60 -0.89 -8.43
C SER A 85 -14.28 0.50 -7.88
N LYS A 86 -13.70 0.59 -6.67
CA LYS A 86 -13.30 1.85 -6.04
C LYS A 86 -12.10 2.49 -6.75
N VAL A 87 -11.10 1.67 -7.09
CA VAL A 87 -9.91 2.14 -7.79
C VAL A 87 -10.23 2.62 -9.20
N ASN A 88 -11.05 1.89 -9.96
CA ASN A 88 -11.41 2.24 -11.34
C ASN A 88 -12.21 3.56 -11.47
N GLN A 89 -12.81 4.04 -10.37
CA GLN A 89 -13.48 5.35 -10.35
C GLN A 89 -12.48 6.51 -10.26
N CYS A 90 -11.19 6.21 -10.15
CA CYS A 90 -10.15 7.18 -9.89
C CYS A 90 -9.02 7.13 -10.91
N THR A 91 -8.43 8.28 -11.19
CA THR A 91 -7.20 8.40 -12.00
C THR A 91 -6.30 9.41 -11.30
N PHE A 92 -5.04 9.03 -11.11
CA PHE A 92 -4.04 9.85 -10.41
C PHE A 92 -2.85 10.07 -11.34
N LYS A 93 -2.27 11.27 -11.29
CA LYS A 93 -1.12 11.63 -12.14
C LYS A 93 0.22 11.20 -11.54
N GLU A 94 0.29 11.11 -10.21
CA GLU A 94 1.54 10.93 -9.46
C GLU A 94 1.70 9.51 -8.92
N VAL A 95 0.61 8.74 -8.89
CA VAL A 95 0.59 7.38 -8.37
C VAL A 95 -0.25 6.47 -9.24
N THR A 96 0.15 5.21 -9.26
CA THR A 96 -0.62 4.12 -9.86
C THR A 96 -1.21 3.30 -8.72
N ILE A 97 -2.48 2.92 -8.86
CA ILE A 97 -3.16 2.06 -7.90
C ILE A 97 -3.61 0.80 -8.61
N ASP A 98 -3.10 -0.35 -8.16
CA ASP A 98 -3.40 -1.65 -8.72
C ASP A 98 -4.10 -2.53 -7.66
N VAL A 99 -5.03 -3.38 -8.11
CA VAL A 99 -5.62 -4.44 -7.28
C VAL A 99 -5.27 -5.78 -7.91
N LEU A 100 -4.42 -6.56 -7.23
CA LEU A 100 -3.85 -7.81 -7.72
C LEU A 100 -4.31 -8.98 -6.86
N ILE A 101 -4.66 -10.09 -7.49
CA ILE A 101 -4.93 -11.34 -6.78
C ILE A 101 -3.58 -11.98 -6.45
N ASN A 102 -3.37 -12.34 -5.17
CA ASN A 102 -2.13 -12.98 -4.73
C ASN A 102 -2.25 -14.50 -4.84
N ASP A 103 -3.33 -15.04 -4.29
CA ASP A 103 -3.62 -16.48 -4.20
C ASP A 103 -5.14 -16.71 -4.11
N GLU A 104 -5.56 -17.91 -3.70
CA GLU A 104 -6.96 -18.30 -3.58
C GLU A 104 -7.70 -17.63 -2.40
N VAL A 105 -6.97 -16.95 -1.51
CA VAL A 105 -7.47 -16.41 -0.24
C VAL A 105 -7.33 -14.89 -0.17
N THR A 106 -6.30 -14.31 -0.77
CA THR A 106 -5.94 -12.89 -0.60
C THR A 106 -5.77 -12.11 -1.90
N CYS A 107 -5.94 -10.79 -1.79
CA CYS A 107 -5.61 -9.84 -2.83
C CYS A 107 -4.93 -8.60 -2.23
N ASN A 108 -4.06 -7.97 -3.02
CA ASN A 108 -3.36 -6.75 -2.64
C ASN A 108 -3.92 -5.54 -3.36
N LEU A 109 -4.11 -4.45 -2.62
CA LEU A 109 -4.17 -3.11 -3.17
C LEU A 109 -2.79 -2.48 -3.03
N ILE A 110 -2.20 -2.09 -4.16
CA ILE A 110 -0.86 -1.53 -4.23
C ILE A 110 -0.95 -0.10 -4.73
N VAL A 111 -0.48 0.86 -3.94
CA VAL A 111 -0.30 2.25 -4.36
C VAL A 111 1.19 2.47 -4.57
N LYS A 112 1.60 2.87 -5.77
CA LYS A 112 3.02 3.10 -6.11
C LYS A 112 3.23 4.41 -6.82
N LYS A 113 4.44 4.97 -6.72
CA LYS A 113 4.85 6.11 -7.54
C LYS A 113 4.74 5.75 -9.04
N SER A 114 4.10 6.63 -9.82
CA SER A 114 4.00 6.49 -11.29
C SER A 114 5.33 6.72 -12.00
#